data_AF-A0A165I9P7-F1
#
_entry.id   AF-A0A165I9P7-F1
#
_cell.length_a   1.000
_cell.length_b   1.000
_cell.length_c   1.000
_cell.angle_alpha   90.00
_cell.angle_beta   90.00
_cell.angle_gamma   90.00
#
_symmetry.space_group_name_H-M   'P 1'
#
loop_
_entity.id
_entity.type
_entity.pdbx_description
1 polymer ?
#
loop_
_entity_poly.entity_id
_entity_poly.type
_entity_poly.pdbx_seq_one_letter_code
_entity_poly.pdbx_strand_id
1 'polypeptide(L)'
;MRLSISCDACREAKVKCIHEGHPPCRRCQRRNRQACVLTDPRASPLRPRRDSERVQHKARSAPRAAVANSTVNRAAPTNDLQPTTPSNPIASLSASTIICACDTYRKKFPVANFLHYPSLIAEISANPSSVDPVFVASLFSLCARFLPEHHLEAGETYAEYARAELARKAFEAPSLYLAQSSAMMVFYEWGSGHPYKAWMYSGMATYMVQSLLRTADDSMEQNPDEFQASQIQYEQLVRTYWVCFAQDCELSSGARQHFSPSFRQISVPLPISDHDFNFGRRGSPRLMPANLSRDSPLCMKMTIDHGLIVVTRGFDISVRILRFANESRRGRTSSTTTDSLSIQQRNWQILKEELDEWRALQDFTLQYPATSVQAHVALGYGELFAYINLIYFMSILFLYRDQLLSSLKQVHESRQDRAIEHLFEAAQSIGGVLSALEASGAPIITPYSGFSAFVAAHVNMYGTVSPLRYPGGQERAEAEKKSNFSYLERLCKFWPVGHSWWRTVQEANKFYQSAKNNQEHVLAGDRHGHITLAGTLDEYGDIRSSRPLQGPSSNTRRRATGTEANIPPQGGQMDSPAQTHLPFSDQFTLDSHELEMLQWPFIDETWSSGFDTGLDSAWPNFG
;
A
#
# COMPACT_ATOMS: atom_id res chain seq x y z
N MET A 1 -32.59 -14.56 -20.97
CA MET A 1 -32.91 -14.28 -19.56
C MET A 1 -34.41 -14.10 -19.41
N ARG A 2 -35.07 -14.75 -18.44
CA ARG A 2 -36.47 -14.46 -18.10
C ARG A 2 -36.50 -13.25 -17.15
N LEU A 3 -37.26 -12.21 -17.51
CA LEU A 3 -37.36 -10.96 -16.74
C LEU A 3 -38.13 -11.19 -15.42
N SER A 4 -37.65 -10.59 -14.32
CA SER A 4 -38.29 -10.70 -13.01
C SER A 4 -39.41 -9.66 -12.83
N ILE A 5 -40.56 -9.93 -13.44
CA ILE A 5 -41.82 -9.21 -13.15
C ILE A 5 -42.21 -9.38 -11.67
N SER A 6 -42.89 -8.38 -11.10
CA SER A 6 -43.37 -8.42 -9.72
C SER A 6 -44.57 -7.50 -9.52
N CYS A 7 -45.53 -7.87 -8.66
CA CYS A 7 -46.67 -6.99 -8.38
C CYS A 7 -46.31 -5.80 -7.48
N ASP A 8 -47.02 -4.69 -7.68
CA ASP A 8 -46.80 -3.44 -6.96
C ASP A 8 -46.87 -3.63 -5.43
N ALA A 9 -47.86 -4.40 -4.96
CA ALA A 9 -48.04 -4.77 -3.55
C ALA A 9 -46.86 -5.53 -2.90
N CYS A 10 -46.04 -6.24 -3.69
CA CYS A 10 -44.81 -6.87 -3.22
C CYS A 10 -43.60 -5.92 -3.34
N ARG A 11 -43.61 -5.05 -4.35
CA ARG A 11 -42.59 -4.04 -4.63
C ARG A 11 -42.57 -2.94 -3.57
N GLU A 12 -43.73 -2.33 -3.26
CA GLU A 12 -43.93 -1.36 -2.17
C GLU A 12 -43.46 -1.92 -0.83
N ALA A 13 -43.78 -3.19 -0.57
CA ALA A 13 -43.42 -3.89 0.64
C ALA A 13 -41.98 -4.45 0.65
N LYS A 14 -41.19 -4.23 -0.42
CA LYS A 14 -39.82 -4.72 -0.61
C LYS A 14 -39.62 -6.22 -0.32
N VAL A 15 -40.55 -7.08 -0.78
CA VAL A 15 -40.43 -8.54 -0.64
C VAL A 15 -40.49 -9.28 -1.97
N LYS A 16 -39.92 -10.49 -2.01
CA LYS A 16 -39.93 -11.38 -3.20
C LYS A 16 -41.37 -11.70 -3.63
N CYS A 17 -41.70 -11.38 -4.87
CA CYS A 17 -42.94 -11.81 -5.51
C CYS A 17 -42.77 -13.24 -6.06
N ILE A 18 -43.70 -14.14 -5.77
CA ILE A 18 -43.67 -15.54 -6.24
C ILE A 18 -45.01 -15.81 -6.96
N HIS A 19 -44.92 -16.11 -8.25
CA HIS A 19 -46.05 -16.38 -9.16
C HIS A 19 -45.60 -17.29 -10.30
N GLU A 20 -46.53 -17.97 -10.95
CA GLU A 20 -46.25 -18.84 -12.11
C GLU A 20 -46.34 -18.09 -13.46
N GLY A 21 -46.43 -16.75 -13.44
CA GLY A 21 -46.44 -15.87 -14.62
C GLY A 21 -47.72 -15.05 -14.77
N HIS A 22 -48.78 -15.42 -14.05
CA HIS A 22 -50.05 -14.71 -13.97
C HIS A 22 -50.37 -14.32 -12.51
N PRO A 23 -51.22 -13.30 -12.27
CA PRO A 23 -51.75 -13.02 -10.94
C PRO A 23 -52.82 -14.04 -10.50
N PRO A 24 -53.18 -14.07 -9.20
CA PRO A 24 -52.52 -13.39 -8.09
C PRO A 24 -51.24 -14.11 -7.63
N CYS A 25 -50.25 -13.37 -7.12
CA CYS A 25 -49.06 -14.00 -6.53
C CYS A 25 -49.37 -14.69 -5.19
N ARG A 26 -48.55 -15.66 -4.77
CA ARG A 26 -48.76 -16.46 -3.53
C ARG A 26 -48.87 -15.63 -2.25
N ARG A 27 -48.40 -14.36 -2.24
CA ARG A 27 -48.54 -13.43 -1.11
C ARG A 27 -49.87 -12.69 -1.14
N CYS A 28 -50.32 -12.21 -2.31
CA CYS A 28 -51.62 -11.55 -2.45
C CYS A 28 -52.78 -12.53 -2.24
N GLN A 29 -52.66 -13.76 -2.74
CA GLN A 29 -53.64 -14.83 -2.50
C GLN A 29 -53.79 -15.14 -1.01
N ARG A 30 -52.69 -15.36 -0.27
CA ARG A 30 -52.72 -15.59 1.19
C ARG A 30 -53.25 -14.40 2.01
N ARG A 31 -53.16 -13.18 1.48
CA ARG A 31 -53.70 -11.96 2.12
C ARG A 31 -55.08 -11.56 1.59
N ASN A 32 -55.71 -12.40 0.77
CA ASN A 32 -56.99 -12.17 0.12
C ASN A 32 -57.10 -10.78 -0.57
N ARG A 33 -55.97 -10.27 -1.11
CA ARG A 33 -55.93 -9.00 -1.85
C ARG A 33 -56.42 -9.22 -3.27
N GLN A 34 -57.57 -8.65 -3.61
CA GLN A 34 -58.16 -8.76 -4.95
C GLN A 34 -57.34 -8.00 -6.01
N ALA A 35 -56.71 -6.88 -5.66
CA ALA A 35 -55.79 -6.17 -6.55
C ALA A 35 -54.38 -6.78 -6.50
N CYS A 36 -54.04 -7.58 -7.52
CA CYS A 36 -52.69 -8.06 -7.76
C CYS A 36 -52.40 -7.96 -9.27
N VAL A 37 -51.76 -6.87 -9.70
CA VAL A 37 -51.30 -6.70 -11.09
C VAL A 37 -49.80 -6.96 -11.14
N LEU A 38 -49.33 -7.75 -12.10
CA LEU A 38 -47.89 -7.95 -12.35
C LEU A 38 -47.41 -6.87 -13.32
N THR A 39 -46.49 -6.01 -12.89
CA THR A 39 -46.00 -4.87 -13.66
C THR A 39 -44.53 -5.08 -14.04
N ASP A 40 -44.15 -4.77 -15.29
CA ASP A 40 -42.74 -4.68 -15.66
C ASP A 40 -42.18 -3.33 -15.17
N PRO A 41 -41.05 -3.28 -14.43
CA PRO A 41 -40.40 -2.03 -14.02
C PRO A 41 -40.11 -1.04 -15.16
N ARG A 42 -40.03 -1.49 -16.41
CA ARG A 42 -39.72 -0.67 -17.59
C ARG A 42 -40.95 -0.22 -18.38
N ALA A 43 -42.13 -0.76 -18.09
CA ALA A 43 -43.37 -0.47 -18.81
C ALA A 43 -44.37 0.33 -17.95
N SER A 44 -43.98 1.56 -17.59
CA SER A 44 -44.89 2.52 -16.95
C SER A 44 -45.32 3.60 -17.95
N PRO A 45 -46.61 3.73 -18.32
CA PRO A 45 -47.06 4.75 -19.24
C PRO A 45 -47.02 6.15 -18.63
N LEU A 46 -46.48 7.11 -19.40
CA LEU A 46 -46.51 8.55 -19.09
C LEU A 46 -47.94 9.02 -18.76
N ARG A 47 -48.16 9.57 -17.55
CA ARG A 47 -49.34 10.40 -17.21
C ARG A 47 -48.97 11.54 -16.24
N PRO A 48 -49.70 12.67 -16.28
CA PRO A 48 -49.02 13.95 -16.50
C PRO A 48 -48.89 14.84 -15.27
N ARG A 49 -47.96 15.79 -15.39
CA ARG A 49 -47.84 17.01 -14.58
C ARG A 49 -49.14 17.82 -14.60
N ARG A 50 -49.59 18.27 -13.43
CA ARG A 50 -50.60 19.34 -13.27
C ARG A 50 -50.17 20.27 -12.15
N ASP A 51 -50.01 21.53 -12.50
CA ASP A 51 -49.70 22.64 -11.58
C ASP A 51 -50.97 23.16 -10.88
N SER A 52 -50.77 24.09 -9.92
CA SER A 52 -51.78 24.97 -9.31
C SER A 52 -52.78 24.31 -8.32
N GLU A 53 -53.27 24.96 -7.25
CA GLU A 53 -52.96 26.27 -6.66
C GLU A 53 -53.44 26.37 -5.17
N ARG A 54 -53.25 27.57 -4.61
CA ARG A 54 -53.57 28.12 -3.28
C ARG A 54 -55.02 27.93 -2.72
N VAL A 55 -55.20 28.40 -1.47
CA VAL A 55 -56.44 28.70 -0.68
C VAL A 55 -56.81 27.61 0.36
N GLN A 56 -56.58 27.76 1.68
CA GLN A 56 -57.14 28.64 2.74
C GLN A 56 -58.54 28.30 3.29
N HIS A 57 -58.59 28.02 4.62
CA HIS A 57 -59.76 28.12 5.53
C HIS A 57 -60.95 27.15 5.26
N LYS A 58 -61.87 26.77 6.17
CA LYS A 58 -62.25 27.07 7.59
C LYS A 58 -63.25 25.91 8.03
N ALA A 59 -63.70 25.66 9.27
CA ALA A 59 -63.48 26.18 10.63
C ALA A 59 -64.07 25.20 11.70
N ARG A 60 -63.61 25.29 12.96
CA ARG A 60 -64.34 24.94 14.23
C ARG A 60 -64.63 23.43 14.49
N SER A 61 -64.78 22.96 15.73
CA SER A 61 -65.11 23.65 17.01
C SER A 61 -64.44 23.05 18.27
N ALA A 62 -64.14 23.91 19.25
CA ALA A 62 -63.88 23.58 20.67
C ALA A 62 -65.23 23.62 21.46
N PRO A 63 -65.31 23.66 22.82
CA PRO A 63 -64.27 23.51 23.87
C PRO A 63 -64.71 22.64 25.09
N ARG A 64 -63.80 22.40 26.06
CA ARG A 64 -64.16 22.54 27.49
C ARG A 64 -62.99 22.72 28.48
N ALA A 65 -63.16 23.72 29.35
CA ALA A 65 -62.64 23.90 30.72
C ALA A 65 -61.12 23.75 31.01
N ALA A 66 -60.54 24.82 31.55
CA ALA A 66 -59.26 24.82 32.23
C ALA A 66 -59.43 24.64 33.75
N VAL A 67 -58.48 23.96 34.39
CA VAL A 67 -58.10 24.16 35.81
C VAL A 67 -56.58 24.03 35.89
N ALA A 68 -55.92 24.93 36.60
CA ALA A 68 -54.46 24.94 36.75
C ALA A 68 -53.97 23.96 37.84
N ASN A 69 -52.74 23.47 37.71
CA ASN A 69 -51.84 23.22 38.84
C ASN A 69 -50.37 23.08 38.38
N SER A 70 -49.46 23.20 39.35
CA SER A 70 -48.09 23.71 39.17
C SER A 70 -46.98 22.65 39.06
N THR A 71 -45.82 23.05 38.53
CA THR A 71 -44.47 22.39 38.62
C THR A 71 -44.34 21.00 37.94
N VAL A 72 -43.21 20.55 37.37
CA VAL A 72 -41.77 20.75 37.68
C VAL A 72 -40.91 20.79 36.39
N ASN A 73 -39.73 21.43 36.48
CA ASN A 73 -38.64 21.53 35.51
C ASN A 73 -38.31 20.30 34.64
N ARG A 74 -38.08 20.53 33.34
CA ARG A 74 -36.79 20.19 32.69
C ARG A 74 -36.60 20.95 31.36
N ALA A 75 -35.59 21.82 31.28
CA ALA A 75 -35.18 22.41 30.01
C ALA A 75 -34.38 21.37 29.20
N ALA A 76 -34.70 21.23 27.91
CA ALA A 76 -33.91 20.48 26.94
C ALA A 76 -33.32 21.49 25.92
N PRO A 77 -32.01 21.43 25.61
CA PRO A 77 -31.42 22.32 24.63
C PRO A 77 -31.82 21.89 23.21
N THR A 78 -32.35 22.83 22.44
CA THR A 78 -32.52 22.71 20.99
C THR A 78 -31.18 22.85 20.30
N ASN A 79 -30.55 21.73 19.94
CA ASN A 79 -29.44 21.74 18.99
C ASN A 79 -30.01 21.80 17.56
N ASP A 80 -30.08 23.01 17.00
CA ASP A 80 -30.21 23.19 15.55
C ASP A 80 -28.92 22.69 14.88
N LEU A 81 -28.97 21.48 14.33
CA LEU A 81 -27.92 20.94 13.46
C LEU A 81 -28.00 21.61 12.08
N GLN A 82 -27.47 22.83 11.98
CA GLN A 82 -27.04 23.34 10.68
C GLN A 82 -25.84 22.50 10.21
N PRO A 83 -25.86 21.94 8.99
CA PRO A 83 -24.68 21.33 8.41
C PRO A 83 -23.68 22.44 8.08
N THR A 84 -22.68 22.63 8.94
CA THR A 84 -21.52 23.46 8.64
C THR A 84 -20.85 22.91 7.40
N THR A 85 -20.88 23.65 6.29
CA THR A 85 -20.00 23.37 5.16
C THR A 85 -18.56 23.34 5.67
N PRO A 86 -17.76 22.31 5.34
CA PRO A 86 -16.37 22.23 5.80
C PRO A 86 -15.63 23.49 5.35
N SER A 87 -15.00 24.18 6.30
CA SER A 87 -14.26 25.41 6.05
C SER A 87 -13.16 25.12 5.04
N ASN A 88 -13.17 25.81 3.90
CA ASN A 88 -12.19 25.59 2.83
C ASN A 88 -10.75 25.89 3.34
N PRO A 89 -9.90 24.88 3.57
CA PRO A 89 -8.63 25.06 4.27
C PRO A 89 -7.55 25.70 3.38
N ILE A 90 -7.79 25.78 2.07
CA ILE A 90 -6.85 26.40 1.12
C ILE A 90 -7.16 27.89 0.86
N ALA A 91 -8.30 28.41 1.33
CA ALA A 91 -8.75 29.76 1.00
C ALA A 91 -7.87 30.89 1.57
N SER A 92 -7.07 30.59 2.60
CA SER A 92 -6.12 31.52 3.24
C SER A 92 -4.68 31.38 2.73
N LEU A 93 -4.40 30.44 1.82
CA LEU A 93 -3.03 30.14 1.36
C LEU A 93 -2.53 31.20 0.37
N SER A 94 -1.33 31.73 0.62
CA SER A 94 -0.68 32.68 -0.28
C SER A 94 0.01 31.97 -1.45
N ALA A 95 0.22 32.70 -2.56
CA ALA A 95 0.98 32.21 -3.72
C ALA A 95 2.36 31.64 -3.32
N SER A 96 3.10 32.35 -2.44
CA SER A 96 4.43 31.90 -2.00
C SER A 96 4.37 30.64 -1.15
N THR A 97 3.31 30.46 -0.34
CA THR A 97 3.08 29.23 0.43
C THR A 97 2.83 28.04 -0.51
N ILE A 98 2.04 28.23 -1.57
CA ILE A 98 1.75 27.17 -2.55
C ILE A 98 3.02 26.82 -3.36
N ILE A 99 3.81 27.80 -3.78
CA ILE A 99 5.09 27.57 -4.47
C ILE A 99 6.08 26.82 -3.55
N CYS A 100 6.16 27.18 -2.27
CA CYS A 100 6.98 26.47 -1.29
C CYS A 100 6.52 24.99 -1.11
N ALA A 101 5.22 24.72 -1.18
CA ALA A 101 4.69 23.36 -1.21
C ALA A 101 5.06 22.62 -2.51
N CYS A 102 5.05 23.28 -3.67
CA CYS A 102 5.54 22.70 -4.93
C CYS A 102 7.04 22.33 -4.88
N ASP A 103 7.88 23.20 -4.30
CA ASP A 103 9.30 22.93 -4.07
C ASP A 103 9.52 21.73 -3.14
N THR A 104 8.76 21.69 -2.04
CA THR A 104 8.76 20.60 -1.07
C THR A 104 8.35 19.28 -1.71
N TYR A 105 7.30 19.31 -2.53
CA TYR A 105 6.82 18.15 -3.26
C TYR A 105 7.89 17.57 -4.19
N ARG A 106 8.51 18.40 -5.03
CA ARG A 106 9.58 17.96 -5.95
C ARG A 106 10.75 17.30 -5.22
N LYS A 107 11.15 17.85 -4.07
CA LYS A 107 12.29 17.35 -3.28
C LYS A 107 11.95 16.08 -2.52
N LYS A 108 10.78 16.01 -1.88
CA LYS A 108 10.41 14.91 -0.97
C LYS A 108 9.66 13.75 -1.65
N PHE A 109 9.07 13.98 -2.82
CA PHE A 109 8.39 12.95 -3.62
C PHE A 109 8.93 12.93 -5.07
N PRO A 110 10.24 12.77 -5.29
CA PRO A 110 10.84 12.87 -6.62
C PRO A 110 10.42 11.73 -7.57
N VAL A 111 9.92 10.60 -7.02
CA VAL A 111 9.29 9.51 -7.78
C VAL A 111 7.96 9.92 -8.42
N ALA A 112 7.41 11.08 -8.06
CA ALA A 112 6.13 11.61 -8.52
C ALA A 112 6.30 12.82 -9.46
N ASN A 113 7.36 12.83 -10.28
CA ASN A 113 7.75 13.98 -11.10
C ASN A 113 6.90 14.17 -12.37
N PHE A 114 5.60 14.40 -12.21
CA PHE A 114 4.64 14.68 -13.29
C PHE A 114 4.26 16.16 -13.46
N LEU A 115 4.76 17.05 -12.59
CA LEU A 115 4.44 18.48 -12.63
C LEU A 115 5.42 19.23 -13.52
N HIS A 116 4.91 19.98 -14.52
CA HIS A 116 5.75 20.93 -15.23
C HIS A 116 5.94 22.18 -14.37
N TYR A 117 6.95 22.12 -13.51
CA TYR A 117 7.19 23.12 -12.47
C TYR A 117 7.30 24.56 -12.99
N PRO A 118 8.02 24.88 -14.09
CA PRO A 118 8.10 26.25 -14.60
C PRO A 118 6.73 26.85 -14.99
N SER A 119 5.85 26.05 -15.61
CA SER A 119 4.49 26.51 -15.93
C SER A 119 3.63 26.65 -14.67
N LEU A 120 3.72 25.68 -13.75
CA LEU A 120 2.91 25.68 -12.53
C LEU A 120 3.23 26.88 -11.63
N ILE A 121 4.52 27.23 -11.43
CA ILE A 121 4.87 28.42 -10.63
C ILE A 121 4.50 29.72 -11.33
N ALA A 122 4.52 29.77 -12.66
CA ALA A 122 4.09 30.95 -13.43
C ALA A 122 2.57 31.14 -13.31
N GLU A 123 1.80 30.06 -13.39
CA GLU A 123 0.34 30.05 -13.17
C GLU A 123 -0.01 30.51 -11.75
N ILE A 124 0.59 29.91 -10.71
CA ILE A 124 0.37 30.29 -9.31
C ILE A 124 0.77 31.76 -9.07
N SER A 125 1.87 32.23 -9.66
CA SER A 125 2.32 33.61 -9.50
C SER A 125 1.39 34.62 -10.17
N ALA A 126 0.77 34.26 -11.29
CA ALA A 126 -0.17 35.11 -12.01
C ALA A 126 -1.56 35.14 -11.34
N ASN A 127 -2.08 33.98 -10.94
CA ASN A 127 -3.36 33.85 -10.25
C ASN A 127 -3.45 32.52 -9.47
N PRO A 128 -3.24 32.49 -8.14
CA PRO A 128 -3.36 31.28 -7.33
C PRO A 128 -4.71 30.56 -7.44
N SER A 129 -5.79 31.29 -7.75
CA SER A 129 -7.15 30.75 -7.88
C SER A 129 -7.44 30.11 -9.24
N SER A 130 -6.48 30.06 -10.17
CA SER A 130 -6.61 29.32 -11.44
C SER A 130 -6.34 27.82 -11.28
N VAL A 131 -5.48 27.45 -10.34
CA VAL A 131 -5.13 26.05 -10.01
C VAL A 131 -6.30 25.37 -9.30
N ASP A 132 -6.63 24.12 -9.66
CA ASP A 132 -7.78 23.41 -9.08
C ASP A 132 -7.66 23.28 -7.54
N PRO A 133 -8.70 23.65 -6.77
CA PRO A 133 -8.72 23.53 -5.31
C PRO A 133 -8.35 22.15 -4.75
N VAL A 134 -8.72 21.09 -5.45
CA VAL A 134 -8.45 19.70 -5.06
C VAL A 134 -6.96 19.40 -5.19
N PHE A 135 -6.32 19.94 -6.24
CA PHE A 135 -4.88 19.81 -6.44
C PHE A 135 -4.09 20.50 -5.34
N VAL A 136 -4.47 21.73 -4.97
CA VAL A 136 -3.83 22.46 -3.86
C VAL A 136 -4.00 21.68 -2.55
N ALA A 137 -5.20 21.17 -2.25
CA ALA A 137 -5.42 20.38 -1.04
C ALA A 137 -4.62 19.06 -1.02
N SER A 138 -4.57 18.33 -2.13
CA SER A 138 -3.74 17.12 -2.26
C SER A 138 -2.24 17.40 -2.15
N LEU A 139 -1.77 18.55 -2.63
CA LEU A 139 -0.37 18.98 -2.49
C LEU A 139 -0.04 19.26 -1.01
N PHE A 140 -0.91 19.97 -0.30
CA PHE A 140 -0.70 20.33 1.10
C PHE A 140 -0.88 19.16 2.07
N SER A 141 -1.73 18.18 1.78
CA SER A 141 -1.85 16.96 2.59
C SER A 141 -0.49 16.23 2.70
N LEU A 142 0.27 16.19 1.61
CA LEU A 142 1.64 15.68 1.59
C LEU A 142 2.63 16.65 2.25
N CYS A 143 2.63 17.92 1.84
CA CYS A 143 3.75 18.84 2.09
C CYS A 143 3.72 19.55 3.44
N ALA A 144 2.55 19.77 4.06
CA ALA A 144 2.43 20.57 5.29
C ALA A 144 3.35 20.07 6.42
N ARG A 145 3.53 18.76 6.55
CA ARG A 145 4.41 18.11 7.54
C ARG A 145 5.90 18.45 7.42
N PHE A 146 6.32 18.99 6.27
CA PHE A 146 7.70 19.41 5.99
C PHE A 146 7.87 20.94 6.04
N LEU A 147 6.80 21.68 6.34
CA LEU A 147 6.74 23.14 6.32
C LEU A 147 6.29 23.74 7.68
N PRO A 148 6.97 23.41 8.81
CA PRO A 148 6.54 23.83 10.15
C PRO A 148 6.51 25.35 10.33
N GLU A 149 7.45 26.06 9.69
CA GLU A 149 7.60 27.53 9.76
C GLU A 149 6.42 28.29 9.14
N HIS A 150 5.56 27.63 8.35
CA HIS A 150 4.41 28.26 7.69
C HIS A 150 3.12 28.22 8.51
N HIS A 151 3.14 27.67 9.74
CA HIS A 151 1.99 27.55 10.65
C HIS A 151 0.73 26.97 9.96
N LEU A 152 0.93 25.96 9.11
CA LEU A 152 -0.12 25.30 8.34
C LEU A 152 -1.00 24.41 9.22
N GLU A 153 -2.23 24.18 8.75
CA GLU A 153 -3.09 23.14 9.31
C GLU A 153 -2.47 21.75 9.17
N ALA A 154 -2.96 20.79 9.95
CA ALA A 154 -2.53 19.41 9.82
C ALA A 154 -2.80 18.87 8.40
N GLY A 155 -1.92 17.99 7.91
CA GLY A 155 -2.08 17.36 6.59
C GLY A 155 -3.43 16.65 6.39
N GLU A 156 -4.04 16.18 7.49
CA GLU A 156 -5.37 15.56 7.50
C GLU A 156 -6.49 16.54 7.15
N THR A 157 -6.41 17.81 7.57
CA THR A 157 -7.38 18.85 7.23
C THR A 157 -7.46 19.07 5.72
N TYR A 158 -6.30 19.11 5.05
CA TYR A 158 -6.21 19.20 3.59
C TYR A 158 -6.61 17.89 2.90
N ALA A 159 -6.25 16.74 3.48
CA ALA A 159 -6.66 15.42 2.99
C ALA A 159 -8.19 15.25 3.00
N GLU A 160 -8.87 15.63 4.09
CA GLU A 160 -10.33 15.57 4.21
C GLU A 160 -11.04 16.37 3.12
N TYR A 161 -10.59 17.60 2.86
CA TYR A 161 -11.10 18.43 1.77
C TYR A 161 -10.88 17.76 0.40
N ALA A 162 -9.66 17.28 0.14
CA ALA A 162 -9.32 16.59 -1.10
C ALA A 162 -10.17 15.32 -1.31
N ARG A 163 -10.39 14.50 -0.27
CA ARG A 163 -11.26 13.31 -0.35
C ARG A 163 -12.70 13.69 -0.68
N ALA A 164 -13.25 14.71 -0.01
CA ALA A 164 -14.63 15.12 -0.19
C ALA A 164 -14.89 15.59 -1.64
N GLU A 165 -14.01 16.43 -2.18
CA GLU A 165 -14.13 16.90 -3.55
C GLU A 165 -13.78 15.83 -4.59
N LEU A 166 -12.78 14.96 -4.37
CA LEU A 166 -12.51 13.83 -5.27
C LEU A 166 -13.70 12.86 -5.33
N ALA A 167 -14.34 12.56 -4.18
CA ALA A 167 -15.55 11.74 -4.14
C ALA A 167 -16.73 12.41 -4.85
N ARG A 168 -16.89 13.74 -4.70
CA ARG A 168 -17.91 14.52 -5.39
C ARG A 168 -17.71 14.53 -6.92
N LYS A 169 -16.46 14.66 -7.37
CA LYS A 169 -16.05 14.69 -8.79
C LYS A 169 -15.81 13.29 -9.39
N ALA A 170 -15.98 12.20 -8.65
CA ALA A 170 -15.56 10.84 -9.07
C ALA A 170 -16.25 10.30 -10.34
N PHE A 171 -17.39 10.86 -10.72
CA PHE A 171 -18.14 10.51 -11.93
C PHE A 171 -18.24 11.69 -12.93
N GLU A 172 -17.48 12.77 -12.72
CA GLU A 172 -17.30 13.84 -13.70
C GLU A 172 -16.31 13.41 -14.80
N ALA A 173 -16.15 14.22 -15.85
CA ALA A 173 -15.14 13.95 -16.87
C ALA A 173 -13.72 13.99 -16.26
N PRO A 174 -12.80 13.10 -16.68
CA PRO A 174 -11.45 13.09 -16.14
C PRO A 174 -10.72 14.38 -16.51
N SER A 175 -9.88 14.88 -15.61
CA SER A 175 -8.96 15.99 -15.88
C SER A 175 -7.58 15.67 -15.34
N LEU A 176 -6.54 16.30 -15.91
CA LEU A 176 -5.16 16.10 -15.47
C LEU A 176 -5.00 16.45 -13.98
N TYR A 177 -5.63 17.54 -13.52
CA TYR A 177 -5.63 17.90 -12.10
C TYR A 177 -6.27 16.84 -11.22
N LEU A 178 -7.39 16.20 -11.62
CA LEU A 178 -8.01 15.14 -10.81
C LEU A 178 -7.17 13.86 -10.77
N ALA A 179 -6.54 13.49 -11.89
CA ALA A 179 -5.62 12.35 -11.95
C ALA A 179 -4.40 12.58 -11.04
N GLN A 180 -3.78 13.76 -11.13
CA GLN A 180 -2.62 14.16 -10.32
C GLN A 180 -2.96 14.32 -8.83
N SER A 181 -4.12 14.90 -8.51
CA SER A 181 -4.62 15.01 -7.13
C SER A 181 -4.83 13.62 -6.51
N SER A 182 -5.36 12.68 -7.30
CA SER A 182 -5.55 11.29 -6.88
C SER A 182 -4.21 10.60 -6.65
N ALA A 183 -3.24 10.76 -7.56
CA ALA A 183 -1.88 10.23 -7.41
C ALA A 183 -1.13 10.81 -6.20
N MET A 184 -1.36 12.07 -5.83
CA MET A 184 -0.85 12.63 -4.57
C MET A 184 -1.53 12.00 -3.34
N MET A 185 -2.85 11.81 -3.38
CA MET A 185 -3.60 11.16 -2.29
C MET A 185 -3.20 9.70 -2.07
N VAL A 186 -2.70 8.99 -3.09
CA VAL A 186 -2.10 7.65 -2.92
C VAL A 186 -0.99 7.67 -1.88
N PHE A 187 0.01 8.56 -2.01
CA PHE A 187 1.11 8.67 -1.06
C PHE A 187 0.62 9.07 0.34
N TYR A 188 -0.37 9.98 0.40
CA TYR A 188 -0.94 10.42 1.67
C TYR A 188 -1.60 9.26 2.41
N GLU A 189 -2.56 8.59 1.77
CA GLU A 189 -3.34 7.53 2.40
C GLU A 189 -2.47 6.32 2.74
N TRP A 190 -1.47 5.98 1.92
CA TRP A 190 -0.55 4.89 2.23
C TRP A 190 0.31 5.21 3.47
N GLY A 191 0.94 6.40 3.50
CA GLY A 191 1.75 6.82 4.64
C GLY A 191 0.95 7.07 5.92
N SER A 192 -0.35 7.39 5.79
CA SER A 192 -1.31 7.48 6.90
C SER A 192 -1.84 6.12 7.38
N GLY A 193 -1.42 5.00 6.79
CA GLY A 193 -1.84 3.66 7.20
C GLY A 193 -3.21 3.23 6.68
N HIS A 194 -3.68 3.83 5.58
CA HIS A 194 -4.94 3.49 4.90
C HIS A 194 -4.69 2.88 3.51
N PRO A 195 -4.01 1.71 3.41
CA PRO A 195 -3.54 1.21 2.12
C PRO A 195 -4.69 0.82 1.16
N TYR A 196 -5.89 0.54 1.67
CA TYR A 196 -7.08 0.34 0.82
C TYR A 196 -7.47 1.63 0.09
N LYS A 197 -7.53 2.76 0.80
CA LYS A 197 -7.81 4.07 0.19
C LYS A 197 -6.75 4.42 -0.84
N ALA A 198 -5.47 4.19 -0.51
CA ALA A 198 -4.35 4.39 -1.44
C ALA A 198 -4.52 3.58 -2.73
N TRP A 199 -4.88 2.29 -2.63
CA TRP A 199 -5.14 1.44 -3.80
C TRP A 199 -6.34 1.92 -4.62
N MET A 200 -7.44 2.33 -3.97
CA MET A 200 -8.61 2.90 -4.66
C MET A 200 -8.27 4.21 -5.40
N TYR A 201 -7.46 5.10 -4.80
CA TYR A 201 -6.98 6.31 -5.47
C TYR A 201 -6.03 6.00 -6.63
N SER A 202 -5.18 4.97 -6.52
CA SER A 202 -4.30 4.52 -7.60
C SER A 202 -5.09 4.06 -8.82
N GLY A 203 -6.11 3.21 -8.61
CA GLY A 203 -7.00 2.76 -9.67
C GLY A 203 -7.76 3.92 -10.33
N MET A 204 -8.29 4.85 -9.53
CA MET A 204 -9.00 6.02 -10.05
C MET A 204 -8.08 6.94 -10.88
N ALA A 205 -6.88 7.25 -10.38
CA ALA A 205 -5.89 8.04 -11.10
C ALA A 205 -5.48 7.37 -12.43
N THR A 206 -5.29 6.05 -12.40
CA THR A 206 -4.92 5.23 -13.57
C THR A 206 -5.99 5.29 -14.66
N TYR A 207 -7.27 5.11 -14.32
CA TYR A 207 -8.34 5.20 -15.33
C TYR A 207 -8.53 6.62 -15.87
N MET A 208 -8.39 7.66 -15.03
CA MET A 208 -8.44 9.04 -15.49
C MET A 208 -7.33 9.33 -16.51
N VAL A 209 -6.07 8.98 -16.21
CA VAL A 209 -4.95 9.27 -17.12
C VAL A 209 -4.95 8.39 -18.38
N GLN A 210 -5.40 7.13 -18.31
CA GLN A 210 -5.60 6.30 -19.50
C GLN A 210 -6.66 6.89 -20.45
N SER A 211 -7.76 7.41 -19.90
CA SER A 211 -8.78 8.09 -20.72
C SER A 211 -8.24 9.36 -21.37
N LEU A 212 -7.46 10.16 -20.63
CA LEU A 212 -6.88 11.40 -21.14
C LEU A 212 -5.78 11.17 -22.18
N LEU A 213 -4.92 10.16 -21.98
CA LEU A 213 -3.93 9.76 -22.97
C LEU A 213 -4.60 9.35 -24.28
N ARG A 214 -5.65 8.53 -24.22
CA ARG A 214 -6.41 8.16 -25.42
C ARG A 214 -6.99 9.39 -26.15
N THR A 215 -7.58 10.35 -25.43
CA THR A 215 -8.08 11.59 -26.03
C THR A 215 -6.95 12.45 -26.64
N ALA A 216 -5.77 12.44 -26.03
CA ALA A 216 -4.59 13.09 -26.59
C ALA A 216 -4.12 12.40 -27.88
N ASP A 217 -4.03 11.07 -27.89
CA ASP A 217 -3.66 10.28 -29.08
C ASP A 217 -4.67 10.48 -30.22
N ASP A 218 -5.98 10.43 -29.93
CA ASP A 218 -7.06 10.74 -30.90
C ASP A 218 -6.90 12.16 -31.48
N SER A 219 -6.41 13.12 -30.67
CA SER A 219 -6.15 14.51 -31.08
C SER A 219 -4.85 14.66 -31.89
N MET A 220 -3.82 13.85 -31.60
CA MET A 220 -2.57 13.79 -32.38
C MET A 220 -2.83 13.36 -33.83
N GLU A 221 -3.67 12.35 -34.02
CA GLU A 221 -4.02 11.83 -35.34
C GLU A 221 -4.86 12.83 -36.16
N GLN A 222 -5.72 13.61 -35.49
CA GLN A 222 -6.64 14.55 -36.13
C GLN A 222 -6.02 15.92 -36.42
N ASN A 223 -5.25 16.50 -35.48
CA ASN A 223 -4.70 17.86 -35.58
C ASN A 223 -3.20 17.93 -35.17
N PRO A 224 -2.28 17.40 -35.99
CA PRO A 224 -0.85 17.33 -35.64
C PRO A 224 -0.18 18.68 -35.32
N ASP A 225 -0.60 19.76 -35.98
CA ASP A 225 -0.02 21.10 -35.80
C ASP A 225 -0.51 21.81 -34.53
N GLU A 226 -1.75 21.54 -34.10
CA GLU A 226 -2.26 22.08 -32.83
C GLU A 226 -1.64 21.31 -31.64
N PHE A 227 -1.51 19.99 -31.76
CA PHE A 227 -0.86 19.15 -30.76
C PHE A 227 0.63 19.50 -30.53
N GLN A 228 1.30 20.08 -31.53
CA GLN A 228 2.66 20.61 -31.38
C GLN A 228 2.78 21.77 -30.38
N ALA A 229 1.69 22.47 -30.06
CA ALA A 229 1.66 23.48 -29.00
C ALA A 229 1.50 22.85 -27.59
N SER A 230 0.87 21.67 -27.49
CA SER A 230 0.50 21.03 -26.22
C SER A 230 1.51 19.98 -25.72
N GLN A 231 2.75 20.00 -26.23
CA GLN A 231 3.79 19.01 -25.89
C GLN A 231 4.08 18.86 -24.40
N ILE A 232 4.07 19.97 -23.65
CA ILE A 232 4.27 19.96 -22.19
C ILE A 232 3.10 19.24 -21.50
N GLN A 233 1.85 19.51 -21.91
CA GLN A 233 0.66 18.87 -21.34
C GLN A 233 0.62 17.37 -21.65
N TYR A 234 1.04 16.96 -22.86
CA TYR A 234 1.19 15.55 -23.19
C TYR A 234 2.28 14.86 -22.37
N GLU A 235 3.43 15.51 -22.16
CA GLU A 235 4.48 14.96 -21.29
C GLU A 235 4.01 14.87 -19.83
N GLN A 236 3.19 15.80 -19.35
CA GLN A 236 2.54 15.68 -18.03
C GLN A 236 1.59 14.47 -17.97
N LEU A 237 0.84 14.16 -19.03
CA LEU A 237 0.00 12.96 -19.11
C LEU A 237 0.84 11.67 -19.08
N VAL A 238 1.88 11.59 -19.90
CA VAL A 238 2.83 10.46 -19.94
C VAL A 238 3.48 10.25 -18.57
N ARG A 239 3.98 11.31 -17.94
CA ARG A 239 4.58 11.25 -16.60
C ARG A 239 3.57 10.85 -15.54
N THR A 240 2.36 11.40 -15.56
CA THR A 240 1.28 11.02 -14.63
C THR A 240 0.96 9.53 -14.75
N TYR A 241 0.89 8.98 -15.98
CA TYR A 241 0.69 7.55 -16.20
C TYR A 241 1.81 6.70 -15.59
N TRP A 242 3.08 7.06 -15.82
CA TRP A 242 4.21 6.29 -15.29
C TRP A 242 4.42 6.41 -13.78
N VAL A 243 3.97 7.51 -13.17
CA VAL A 243 3.87 7.64 -11.72
C VAL A 243 2.75 6.74 -11.17
N CYS A 244 1.55 6.77 -11.76
CA CYS A 244 0.46 5.84 -11.36
C CYS A 244 0.89 4.37 -11.49
N PHE A 245 1.59 4.00 -12.58
CA PHE A 245 2.16 2.66 -12.75
C PHE A 245 3.16 2.31 -11.63
N ALA A 246 4.12 3.20 -11.35
CA ALA A 246 5.13 2.95 -10.31
C ALA A 246 4.50 2.81 -8.91
N GLN A 247 3.47 3.62 -8.62
CA GLN A 247 2.67 3.53 -7.39
C GLN A 247 1.88 2.21 -7.32
N ASP A 248 1.26 1.75 -8.41
CA ASP A 248 0.57 0.45 -8.43
C ASP A 248 1.54 -0.71 -8.14
N CYS A 249 2.76 -0.66 -8.69
CA CYS A 249 3.83 -1.61 -8.34
C CYS A 249 4.23 -1.52 -6.85
N GLU A 250 4.41 -0.33 -6.30
CA GLU A 250 4.77 -0.10 -4.89
C GLU A 250 3.70 -0.66 -3.93
N LEU A 251 2.42 -0.39 -4.20
CA LEU A 251 1.27 -0.84 -3.40
C LEU A 251 0.92 -2.33 -3.58
N SER A 252 1.16 -2.90 -4.76
CA SER A 252 0.82 -4.30 -5.09
C SER A 252 1.74 -5.35 -4.44
N SER A 253 2.68 -4.89 -3.61
CA SER A 253 3.68 -5.68 -2.85
C SER A 253 3.15 -6.87 -2.03
N GLY A 254 1.83 -6.94 -1.74
CA GLY A 254 1.20 -8.10 -1.07
C GLY A 254 -0.12 -8.61 -1.66
N ALA A 255 -0.75 -7.89 -2.60
CA ALA A 255 -2.06 -8.28 -3.15
C ALA A 255 -1.93 -9.20 -4.38
N ARG A 256 -2.89 -10.12 -4.59
CA ARG A 256 -2.97 -10.96 -5.82
C ARG A 256 -3.38 -10.17 -7.09
N GLN A 257 -3.39 -8.83 -7.06
CA GLN A 257 -4.02 -7.97 -8.07
C GLN A 257 -3.15 -6.77 -8.46
N HIS A 258 -1.97 -7.06 -9.02
CA HIS A 258 -1.32 -6.12 -9.95
C HIS A 258 -2.09 -6.20 -11.28
N PHE A 259 -3.05 -5.30 -11.49
CA PHE A 259 -3.88 -5.29 -12.70
C PHE A 259 -3.17 -4.66 -13.91
N SER A 260 -2.08 -3.93 -13.67
CA SER A 260 -1.31 -3.30 -14.73
C SER A 260 -0.66 -4.35 -15.68
N PRO A 261 -0.69 -4.14 -17.01
CA PRO A 261 -0.09 -5.04 -17.99
C PRO A 261 1.42 -5.20 -17.80
N SER A 262 2.01 -6.23 -18.43
CA SER A 262 3.46 -6.41 -18.41
C SER A 262 4.15 -5.14 -18.94
N PHE A 263 5.18 -4.66 -18.25
CA PHE A 263 5.89 -3.42 -18.60
C PHE A 263 6.26 -3.34 -20.09
N ARG A 264 6.80 -4.42 -20.67
CA ARG A 264 7.21 -4.46 -22.10
C ARG A 264 6.03 -4.48 -23.10
N GLN A 265 4.80 -4.66 -22.64
CA GLN A 265 3.57 -4.64 -23.46
C GLN A 265 2.83 -3.29 -23.41
N ILE A 266 3.32 -2.32 -22.62
CA ILE A 266 2.72 -0.99 -22.52
C ILE A 266 3.02 -0.18 -23.79
N SER A 267 1.97 0.33 -24.42
CA SER A 267 2.04 1.17 -25.63
C SER A 267 2.16 2.67 -25.35
N VAL A 268 2.26 3.08 -24.08
CA VAL A 268 2.58 4.46 -23.69
C VAL A 268 4.11 4.65 -23.80
N PRO A 269 4.62 5.71 -24.44
CA PRO A 269 6.06 5.98 -24.48
C PRO A 269 6.61 6.29 -23.08
N LEU A 270 7.89 6.02 -22.83
CA LEU A 270 8.56 6.42 -21.60
C LEU A 270 8.68 7.97 -21.52
N PRO A 271 8.77 8.55 -20.31
CA PRO A 271 9.01 9.97 -20.12
C PRO A 271 10.29 10.45 -20.81
N ILE A 272 10.31 11.73 -21.22
CA ILE A 272 11.57 12.38 -21.65
C ILE A 272 12.38 12.80 -20.43
N SER A 273 13.62 13.25 -20.64
CA SER A 273 14.48 13.73 -19.56
C SER A 273 13.87 14.93 -18.80
N ASP A 274 14.20 15.08 -17.52
CA ASP A 274 13.71 16.18 -16.69
C ASP A 274 14.17 17.54 -17.23
N HIS A 275 15.37 17.64 -17.77
CA HIS A 275 15.87 18.80 -18.49
C HIS A 275 15.01 19.15 -19.71
N ASP A 276 14.76 18.19 -20.61
CA ASP A 276 14.00 18.48 -21.84
C ASP A 276 12.54 18.81 -21.52
N PHE A 277 11.97 18.16 -20.50
CA PHE A 277 10.65 18.49 -19.96
C PHE A 277 10.60 19.92 -19.42
N ASN A 278 11.48 20.29 -18.49
CA ASN A 278 11.49 21.63 -17.87
C ASN A 278 11.71 22.78 -18.88
N PHE A 279 12.48 22.53 -19.94
CA PHE A 279 12.73 23.54 -20.99
C PHE A 279 11.79 23.43 -22.20
N GLY A 280 10.83 22.50 -22.20
CA GLY A 280 9.93 22.27 -23.33
C GLY A 280 10.66 21.90 -24.63
N ARG A 281 11.83 21.25 -24.55
CA ARG A 281 12.67 20.95 -25.72
C ARG A 281 12.05 19.84 -26.56
N ARG A 282 12.16 20.01 -27.89
CA ARG A 282 11.88 18.97 -28.89
C ARG A 282 13.20 18.29 -29.27
N GLY A 283 13.21 16.97 -29.51
CA GLY A 283 14.31 16.35 -30.29
C GLY A 283 14.67 14.90 -29.96
N SER A 284 14.46 14.43 -28.73
CA SER A 284 14.84 13.06 -28.34
C SER A 284 13.77 12.05 -28.80
N PRO A 285 14.12 10.97 -29.55
CA PRO A 285 13.16 9.93 -29.89
C PRO A 285 12.66 9.25 -28.61
N ARG A 286 11.33 9.22 -28.41
CA ARG A 286 10.72 8.64 -27.21
C ARG A 286 11.00 7.14 -27.15
N LEU A 287 11.63 6.70 -26.07
CA LEU A 287 11.93 5.29 -25.85
C LEU A 287 10.65 4.54 -25.47
N MET A 288 10.35 3.42 -26.12
CA MET A 288 9.23 2.56 -25.70
C MET A 288 9.68 1.56 -24.61
N PRO A 289 8.78 1.10 -23.73
CA PRO A 289 9.08 0.08 -22.72
C PRO A 289 9.68 -1.21 -23.29
N ALA A 290 9.22 -1.62 -24.48
CA ALA A 290 9.78 -2.75 -25.23
C ALA A 290 11.25 -2.54 -25.66
N ASN A 291 11.67 -1.28 -25.86
CA ASN A 291 13.01 -0.90 -26.28
C ASN A 291 13.95 -0.53 -25.12
N LEU A 292 13.48 -0.61 -23.87
CA LEU A 292 14.34 -0.45 -22.68
C LEU A 292 15.12 -1.75 -22.45
N SER A 293 16.26 -1.89 -23.14
CA SER A 293 17.17 -3.03 -23.06
C SER A 293 18.56 -2.63 -23.59
N ARG A 294 19.60 -3.35 -23.15
CA ARG A 294 21.01 -3.08 -23.54
C ARG A 294 21.26 -3.20 -25.04
N ASP A 295 20.48 -4.02 -25.74
CA ASP A 295 20.64 -4.28 -27.19
C ASP A 295 19.93 -3.23 -28.06
N SER A 296 19.18 -2.29 -27.45
CA SER A 296 18.44 -1.26 -28.16
C SER A 296 19.35 -0.08 -28.53
N PRO A 297 19.47 0.30 -29.83
CA PRO A 297 20.30 1.43 -30.25
C PRO A 297 19.76 2.79 -29.77
N LEU A 298 18.50 2.84 -29.30
CA LEU A 298 17.89 4.02 -28.69
C LEU A 298 18.17 4.13 -27.19
N CYS A 299 18.64 3.06 -26.54
CA CYS A 299 18.83 3.03 -25.10
C CYS A 299 20.22 3.56 -24.72
N MET A 300 20.30 4.88 -24.53
CA MET A 300 21.48 5.53 -23.93
C MET A 300 21.59 5.15 -22.44
N LYS A 301 22.81 5.28 -21.86
CA LYS A 301 22.98 5.16 -20.41
C LYS A 301 22.15 6.22 -19.68
N MET A 302 21.26 5.77 -18.80
CA MET A 302 20.38 6.64 -18.04
C MET A 302 21.13 7.38 -16.95
N THR A 303 21.04 8.71 -16.96
CA THR A 303 21.56 9.61 -15.92
C THR A 303 20.44 9.96 -14.91
N ILE A 304 20.76 10.77 -13.89
CA ILE A 304 19.75 11.28 -12.92
C ILE A 304 18.60 12.04 -13.57
N ASP A 305 18.85 12.66 -14.72
CA ASP A 305 17.88 13.37 -15.56
C ASP A 305 16.81 12.44 -16.17
N HIS A 306 17.06 11.12 -16.18
CA HIS A 306 16.13 10.07 -16.61
C HIS A 306 15.47 9.37 -15.40
N GLY A 307 15.55 9.95 -14.21
CA GLY A 307 15.25 9.28 -12.95
C GLY A 307 13.85 8.67 -12.87
N LEU A 308 12.83 9.29 -13.48
CA LEU A 308 11.48 8.71 -13.54
C LEU A 308 11.46 7.37 -14.30
N ILE A 309 12.15 7.25 -15.44
CA ILE A 309 12.29 5.97 -16.17
C ILE A 309 12.95 4.91 -15.27
N VAL A 310 14.04 5.32 -14.59
CA VAL A 310 14.84 4.43 -13.75
C VAL A 310 14.02 3.89 -12.58
N VAL A 311 13.30 4.74 -11.84
CA VAL A 311 12.47 4.28 -10.71
C VAL A 311 11.25 3.48 -11.16
N THR A 312 10.57 3.88 -12.24
CA THR A 312 9.41 3.15 -12.77
C THR A 312 9.77 1.72 -13.18
N ARG A 313 10.86 1.50 -13.93
CA ARG A 313 11.33 0.15 -14.27
C ARG A 313 11.87 -0.59 -13.05
N GLY A 314 12.50 0.10 -12.11
CA GLY A 314 12.96 -0.47 -10.86
C GLY A 314 11.80 -1.05 -10.03
N PHE A 315 10.71 -0.31 -9.87
CA PHE A 315 9.51 -0.77 -9.16
C PHE A 315 8.81 -1.95 -9.83
N ASP A 316 8.73 -2.01 -11.17
CA ASP A 316 8.24 -3.19 -11.91
C ASP A 316 9.06 -4.46 -11.62
N ILE A 317 10.39 -4.34 -11.55
CA ILE A 317 11.26 -5.46 -11.20
C ILE A 317 11.06 -5.83 -9.72
N SER A 318 11.07 -4.84 -8.82
CA SER A 318 10.90 -5.04 -7.38
C SER A 318 9.59 -5.72 -6.99
N VAL A 319 8.45 -5.33 -7.58
CA VAL A 319 7.15 -5.95 -7.26
C VAL A 319 7.10 -7.41 -7.71
N ARG A 320 7.75 -7.75 -8.84
CA ARG A 320 7.86 -9.13 -9.31
C ARG A 320 8.80 -9.98 -8.44
N ILE A 321 9.91 -9.39 -7.98
CA ILE A 321 10.81 -10.01 -6.98
C ILE A 321 10.08 -10.29 -5.67
N LEU A 322 9.34 -9.31 -5.15
CA LEU A 322 8.64 -9.45 -3.87
C LEU A 322 7.50 -10.47 -3.97
N ARG A 323 6.73 -10.45 -5.08
CA ARG A 323 5.73 -11.50 -5.35
C ARG A 323 6.38 -12.89 -5.40
N PHE A 324 7.52 -13.04 -6.09
CA PHE A 324 8.27 -14.29 -6.11
C PHE A 324 8.69 -14.74 -4.71
N ALA A 325 9.27 -13.86 -3.88
CA ALA A 325 9.66 -14.18 -2.51
C ALA A 325 8.44 -14.63 -1.65
N ASN A 326 7.27 -14.01 -1.85
CA ASN A 326 6.03 -14.35 -1.16
C ASN A 326 5.45 -15.70 -1.65
N GLU A 327 5.49 -15.97 -2.96
CA GLU A 327 5.05 -17.24 -3.57
C GLU A 327 5.97 -18.41 -3.21
N SER A 328 7.29 -18.20 -3.19
CA SER A 328 8.27 -19.17 -2.71
C SER A 328 8.07 -19.53 -1.24
N ARG A 329 7.55 -18.63 -0.38
CA ARG A 329 7.13 -18.99 0.99
C ARG A 329 5.96 -19.98 0.97
N ARG A 330 4.88 -19.69 0.23
CA ARG A 330 3.70 -20.58 0.16
C ARG A 330 4.02 -21.94 -0.47
N GLY A 331 4.86 -21.97 -1.51
CA GLY A 331 5.31 -23.22 -2.13
C GLY A 331 6.07 -24.16 -1.18
N ARG A 332 6.53 -23.68 -0.01
CA ARG A 332 7.18 -24.51 1.02
C ARG A 332 6.19 -25.19 1.97
N THR A 333 4.91 -24.77 2.05
CA THR A 333 3.89 -25.43 2.89
C THR A 333 3.12 -26.53 2.15
N SER A 334 3.16 -26.54 0.81
CA SER A 334 2.50 -27.55 -0.04
C SER A 334 3.51 -28.37 -0.85
N SER A 335 3.69 -29.64 -0.46
CA SER A 335 4.38 -30.75 -1.16
C SER A 335 5.44 -30.37 -2.23
N THR A 336 6.71 -30.36 -1.83
CA THR A 336 7.86 -30.09 -2.72
C THR A 336 8.19 -31.29 -3.61
N THR A 337 7.86 -31.20 -4.91
CA THR A 337 8.44 -32.07 -5.95
C THR A 337 9.74 -31.49 -6.50
N THR A 338 10.62 -32.33 -7.05
CA THR A 338 11.92 -31.88 -7.61
C THR A 338 11.76 -30.82 -8.71
N ASP A 339 10.70 -30.93 -9.52
CA ASP A 339 10.44 -30.01 -10.62
C ASP A 339 10.13 -28.59 -10.13
N SER A 340 9.41 -28.43 -9.01
CA SER A 340 9.03 -27.11 -8.49
C SER A 340 10.24 -26.28 -8.04
N LEU A 341 11.25 -26.93 -7.44
CA LEU A 341 12.51 -26.29 -7.04
C LEU A 341 13.31 -25.80 -8.26
N SER A 342 13.29 -26.55 -9.37
CA SER A 342 13.96 -26.16 -10.61
C SER A 342 13.33 -24.91 -11.24
N ILE A 343 12.00 -24.80 -11.18
CA ILE A 343 11.23 -23.65 -11.66
C ILE A 343 11.51 -22.42 -10.78
N GLN A 344 11.53 -22.58 -9.46
CA GLN A 344 11.89 -21.49 -8.53
C GLN A 344 13.31 -20.96 -8.79
N GLN A 345 14.29 -21.84 -8.96
CA GLN A 345 15.68 -21.44 -9.25
C GLN A 345 15.80 -20.71 -10.59
N ARG A 346 15.03 -21.11 -11.61
CA ARG A 346 14.99 -20.41 -12.91
C ARG A 346 14.32 -19.04 -12.82
N ASN A 347 13.21 -18.93 -12.08
CA ASN A 347 12.53 -17.66 -11.86
C ASN A 347 13.42 -16.67 -11.11
N TRP A 348 14.17 -17.13 -10.09
CA TRP A 348 15.17 -16.34 -9.40
C TRP A 348 16.25 -15.81 -10.35
N GLN A 349 16.77 -16.66 -11.24
CA GLN A 349 17.79 -16.26 -12.23
C GLN A 349 17.28 -15.17 -13.16
N ILE A 350 16.08 -15.35 -13.76
CA ILE A 350 15.47 -14.35 -14.65
C ILE A 350 15.29 -13.01 -13.93
N LEU A 351 14.80 -13.01 -12.70
CA LEU A 351 14.60 -11.78 -11.92
C LEU A 351 15.92 -11.10 -11.55
N LYS A 352 16.98 -11.87 -11.26
CA LYS A 352 18.32 -11.35 -10.98
C LYS A 352 18.96 -10.77 -12.25
N GLU A 353 18.84 -11.45 -13.38
CA GLU A 353 19.31 -10.98 -14.69
C GLU A 353 18.60 -9.68 -15.13
N GLU A 354 17.28 -9.57 -14.94
CA GLU A 354 16.55 -8.32 -15.21
C GLU A 354 16.97 -7.17 -14.28
N LEU A 355 17.24 -7.44 -13.00
CA LEU A 355 17.75 -6.46 -12.04
C LEU A 355 19.16 -5.98 -12.42
N ASP A 356 20.02 -6.90 -12.85
CA ASP A 356 21.38 -6.59 -13.31
C ASP A 356 21.37 -5.84 -14.66
N GLU A 357 20.46 -6.16 -15.59
CA GLU A 357 20.25 -5.39 -16.81
C GLU A 357 19.84 -3.94 -16.46
N TRP A 358 18.83 -3.78 -15.61
CA TRP A 358 18.37 -2.46 -15.17
C TRP A 358 19.46 -1.63 -14.47
N ARG A 359 20.33 -2.29 -13.68
CA ARG A 359 21.48 -1.62 -13.05
C ARG A 359 22.58 -1.28 -14.06
N ALA A 360 22.80 -2.12 -15.08
CA ALA A 360 23.79 -1.88 -16.14
C ALA A 360 23.37 -0.82 -17.16
N LEU A 361 22.06 -0.56 -17.32
CA LEU A 361 21.51 0.54 -18.14
C LEU A 361 21.69 1.93 -17.48
N GLN A 362 22.00 1.97 -16.18
CA GLN A 362 22.30 3.21 -15.47
C GLN A 362 23.74 3.66 -15.75
N ASP A 363 23.96 4.97 -15.83
CA ASP A 363 25.30 5.51 -15.72
C ASP A 363 25.89 5.26 -14.32
N PHE A 364 27.23 5.21 -14.21
CA PHE A 364 27.91 4.96 -12.93
C PHE A 364 27.59 6.03 -11.88
N THR A 365 27.26 7.25 -12.32
CA THR A 365 26.79 8.34 -11.46
C THR A 365 25.57 7.95 -10.60
N LEU A 366 24.70 7.07 -11.08
CA LEU A 366 23.51 6.61 -10.32
C LEU A 366 23.79 5.52 -9.28
N GLN A 367 25.01 4.98 -9.22
CA GLN A 367 25.30 3.76 -8.47
C GLN A 367 26.00 4.07 -7.13
N TYR A 368 25.27 3.92 -6.02
CA TYR A 368 25.87 3.85 -4.68
C TYR A 368 26.53 2.47 -4.47
N PRO A 369 27.69 2.36 -3.78
CA PRO A 369 28.51 3.44 -3.20
C PRO A 369 29.54 4.05 -4.16
N ALA A 370 29.61 3.59 -5.42
CA ALA A 370 30.59 4.07 -6.40
C ALA A 370 30.52 5.60 -6.65
N THR A 371 29.33 6.18 -6.53
CA THR A 371 29.10 7.62 -6.55
C THR A 371 28.53 8.12 -5.23
N SER A 372 29.04 9.27 -4.78
CA SER A 372 28.67 9.94 -3.53
C SER A 372 27.23 10.50 -3.56
N VAL A 373 26.53 10.34 -2.43
CA VAL A 373 25.24 10.97 -2.14
C VAL A 373 25.35 12.50 -2.14
N GLN A 374 26.40 13.03 -1.53
CA GLN A 374 26.66 14.47 -1.40
C GLN A 374 26.68 15.19 -2.76
N ALA A 375 27.24 14.54 -3.80
CA ALA A 375 27.24 15.08 -5.16
C ALA A 375 25.81 15.28 -5.71
N HIS A 376 24.89 14.35 -5.44
CA HIS A 376 23.49 14.46 -5.85
C HIS A 376 22.71 15.46 -5.00
N VAL A 377 23.01 15.55 -3.69
CA VAL A 377 22.42 16.58 -2.82
C VAL A 377 22.80 17.99 -3.29
N ALA A 378 24.08 18.21 -3.65
CA ALA A 378 24.54 19.50 -4.19
C ALA A 378 23.86 19.90 -5.51
N LEU A 379 23.40 18.92 -6.30
CA LEU A 379 22.64 19.13 -7.54
C LEU A 379 21.11 19.17 -7.32
N GLY A 380 20.61 18.97 -6.09
CA GLY A 380 19.17 18.96 -5.78
C GLY A 380 18.44 17.64 -6.09
N TYR A 381 19.18 16.54 -6.32
CA TYR A 381 18.63 15.22 -6.67
C TYR A 381 18.94 14.13 -5.60
N GLY A 382 19.31 14.53 -4.38
CA GLY A 382 19.70 13.61 -3.31
C GLY A 382 18.65 12.54 -3.01
N GLU A 383 17.40 12.95 -2.80
CA GLU A 383 16.28 12.04 -2.52
C GLU A 383 15.94 11.11 -3.71
N LEU A 384 16.12 11.57 -4.96
CA LEU A 384 15.90 10.74 -6.15
C LEU A 384 16.98 9.67 -6.29
N PHE A 385 18.24 10.05 -6.11
CA PHE A 385 19.37 9.12 -6.04
C PHE A 385 19.17 8.09 -4.91
N ALA A 386 18.60 8.52 -3.77
CA ALA A 386 18.20 7.64 -2.69
C ALA A 386 17.21 6.57 -3.17
N TYR A 387 16.08 7.00 -3.75
CA TYR A 387 15.04 6.09 -4.24
C TYR A 387 15.59 5.04 -5.22
N ILE A 388 16.38 5.45 -6.22
CA ILE A 388 17.00 4.54 -7.20
C ILE A 388 17.84 3.46 -6.50
N ASN A 389 18.64 3.82 -5.50
CA ASN A 389 19.51 2.88 -4.80
C ASN A 389 18.77 2.05 -3.75
N LEU A 390 17.76 2.60 -3.06
CA LEU A 390 16.88 1.85 -2.15
C LEU A 390 16.13 0.75 -2.89
N ILE A 391 15.58 1.03 -4.08
CA ILE A 391 14.91 0.05 -4.96
C ILE A 391 15.86 -1.11 -5.32
N TYR A 392 17.12 -0.79 -5.64
CA TYR A 392 18.15 -1.81 -5.91
C TYR A 392 18.41 -2.69 -4.68
N PHE A 393 18.76 -2.09 -3.54
CA PHE A 393 19.14 -2.85 -2.34
C PHE A 393 17.96 -3.64 -1.76
N MET A 394 16.74 -3.12 -1.81
CA MET A 394 15.53 -3.86 -1.42
C MET A 394 15.29 -5.08 -2.32
N SER A 395 15.48 -4.94 -3.63
CA SER A 395 15.43 -6.07 -4.57
C SER A 395 16.47 -7.15 -4.26
N ILE A 396 17.70 -6.75 -3.92
CA ILE A 396 18.77 -7.66 -3.47
C ILE A 396 18.35 -8.38 -2.17
N LEU A 397 17.83 -7.65 -1.18
CA LEU A 397 17.38 -8.23 0.10
C LEU A 397 16.32 -9.32 -0.10
N PHE A 398 15.30 -9.09 -0.94
CA PHE A 398 14.26 -10.09 -1.19
C PHE A 398 14.76 -11.29 -2.01
N LEU A 399 15.61 -11.08 -3.03
CA LEU A 399 16.17 -12.18 -3.84
C LEU A 399 17.08 -13.10 -3.02
N TYR A 400 18.06 -12.54 -2.30
CA TYR A 400 19.04 -13.35 -1.58
C TYR A 400 18.49 -13.98 -0.32
N ARG A 401 17.46 -13.38 0.31
CA ARG A 401 16.70 -14.02 1.38
C ARG A 401 16.01 -15.30 0.91
N ASP A 402 15.31 -15.28 -0.24
CA ASP A 402 14.66 -16.49 -0.74
C ASP A 402 15.67 -17.55 -1.19
N GLN A 403 16.82 -17.14 -1.74
CA GLN A 403 17.93 -18.04 -2.02
C GLN A 403 18.46 -18.70 -0.73
N LEU A 404 18.68 -17.93 0.33
CA LEU A 404 19.16 -18.42 1.62
C LEU A 404 18.17 -19.44 2.23
N LEU A 405 16.89 -19.07 2.33
CA LEU A 405 15.80 -19.94 2.81
C LEU A 405 15.57 -21.19 1.93
N SER A 406 16.01 -21.18 0.67
CA SER A 406 16.05 -22.37 -0.19
C SER A 406 17.28 -23.23 0.09
N SER A 407 18.43 -22.60 0.26
CA SER A 407 19.70 -23.27 0.50
C SER A 407 19.84 -23.85 1.91
N LEU A 408 19.10 -23.38 2.92
CA LEU A 408 19.05 -24.03 4.24
C LEU A 408 18.42 -25.43 4.21
N LYS A 409 17.81 -25.83 3.09
CA LYS A 409 17.34 -27.22 2.85
C LYS A 409 18.36 -28.10 2.11
N GLN A 410 19.54 -27.57 1.77
CA GLN A 410 20.57 -28.26 0.98
C GLN A 410 21.95 -28.04 1.61
N VAL A 411 22.72 -29.11 1.84
CA VAL A 411 24.04 -29.04 2.48
C VAL A 411 25.07 -28.44 1.51
N HIS A 412 25.07 -27.11 1.36
CA HIS A 412 25.94 -26.39 0.44
C HIS A 412 26.32 -24.99 0.96
N GLU A 413 27.19 -24.99 1.96
CA GLU A 413 27.70 -23.82 2.71
C GLU A 413 28.15 -22.66 1.78
N SER A 414 28.93 -22.94 0.73
CA SER A 414 29.49 -21.91 -0.18
C SER A 414 28.48 -21.05 -0.96
N ARG A 415 27.20 -21.44 -0.97
CA ARG A 415 26.10 -20.65 -1.54
C ARG A 415 25.32 -19.89 -0.46
N GLN A 416 25.30 -20.38 0.78
CA GLN A 416 24.69 -19.72 1.92
C GLN A 416 25.50 -18.48 2.31
N ASP A 417 26.83 -18.61 2.42
CA ASP A 417 27.70 -17.50 2.85
C ASP A 417 27.63 -16.30 1.90
N ARG A 418 27.75 -16.53 0.58
CA ARG A 418 27.59 -15.47 -0.43
C ARG A 418 26.22 -14.82 -0.42
N ALA A 419 25.16 -15.56 -0.10
CA ALA A 419 23.82 -14.98 0.02
C ALA A 419 23.72 -14.08 1.27
N ILE A 420 24.35 -14.47 2.38
CA ILE A 420 24.40 -13.70 3.63
C ILE A 420 25.25 -12.43 3.48
N GLU A 421 26.41 -12.50 2.81
CA GLU A 421 27.23 -11.35 2.46
C GLU A 421 26.40 -10.29 1.71
N HIS A 422 25.72 -10.68 0.63
CA HIS A 422 24.85 -9.78 -0.13
C HIS A 422 23.69 -9.19 0.69
N LEU A 423 23.12 -9.94 1.64
CA LEU A 423 22.11 -9.42 2.55
C LEU A 423 22.68 -8.30 3.44
N PHE A 424 23.81 -8.56 4.11
CA PHE A 424 24.41 -7.59 5.01
C PHE A 424 24.93 -6.35 4.28
N GLU A 425 25.59 -6.51 3.13
CA GLU A 425 26.06 -5.38 2.29
C GLU A 425 24.89 -4.48 1.83
N ALA A 426 23.77 -5.08 1.40
CA ALA A 426 22.60 -4.32 0.97
C ALA A 426 21.92 -3.58 2.14
N ALA A 427 21.82 -4.20 3.31
CA ALA A 427 21.25 -3.56 4.51
C ALA A 427 22.13 -2.42 5.04
N GLN A 428 23.45 -2.60 5.05
CA GLN A 428 24.40 -1.52 5.36
C GLN A 428 24.34 -0.41 4.31
N SER A 429 24.17 -0.74 3.03
CA SER A 429 24.08 0.27 1.96
C SER A 429 22.81 1.13 2.07
N ILE A 430 21.68 0.54 2.47
CA ILE A 430 20.46 1.28 2.83
C ILE A 430 20.75 2.26 3.98
N GLY A 431 21.37 1.79 5.06
CA GLY A 431 21.77 2.63 6.20
C GLY A 431 22.71 3.77 5.80
N GLY A 432 23.71 3.47 4.96
CA GLY A 432 24.69 4.42 4.43
C GLY A 432 24.09 5.52 3.57
N VAL A 433 23.17 5.18 2.66
CA VAL A 433 22.45 6.18 1.84
C VAL A 433 21.61 7.11 2.72
N LEU A 434 20.83 6.56 3.65
CA LEU A 434 19.98 7.34 4.55
C LEU A 434 20.80 8.26 5.47
N SER A 435 21.90 7.75 6.02
CA SER A 435 22.80 8.51 6.90
C SER A 435 23.55 9.63 6.15
N ALA A 436 24.00 9.36 4.92
CA ALA A 436 24.66 10.38 4.11
C ALA A 436 23.73 11.53 3.69
N LEU A 437 22.45 11.24 3.43
CA LEU A 437 21.41 12.25 3.16
C LEU A 437 21.14 13.12 4.40
N GLU A 438 21.02 12.49 5.57
CA GLU A 438 20.86 13.18 6.85
C GLU A 438 22.02 14.14 7.11
N ALA A 439 23.26 13.65 7.01
CA ALA A 439 24.48 14.43 7.22
C ALA A 439 24.65 15.57 6.19
N SER A 440 23.97 15.49 5.04
CA SER A 440 23.99 16.51 3.99
C SER A 440 22.82 17.51 4.09
N GLY A 441 21.99 17.43 5.14
CA GLY A 441 20.82 18.31 5.31
C GLY A 441 19.66 18.03 4.36
N ALA A 442 19.65 16.89 3.66
CA ALA A 442 18.62 16.48 2.71
C ALA A 442 17.94 15.16 3.13
N PRO A 443 17.40 15.04 4.36
CA PRO A 443 16.84 13.79 4.85
C PRO A 443 15.63 13.37 4.02
N ILE A 444 15.66 12.14 3.51
CA ILE A 444 14.49 11.46 2.96
C ILE A 444 13.69 10.84 4.11
N ILE A 445 12.42 11.21 4.25
CA ILE A 445 11.50 10.68 5.26
C ILE A 445 10.15 10.42 4.58
N THR A 446 10.12 9.41 3.72
CA THR A 446 8.92 8.91 3.05
C THR A 446 8.58 7.52 3.58
N PRO A 447 7.36 7.00 3.38
CA PRO A 447 7.05 5.67 3.87
C PRO A 447 7.84 4.57 3.12
N TYR A 448 8.28 4.80 1.88
CA TYR A 448 9.18 3.86 1.18
C TYR A 448 10.57 3.76 1.82
N SER A 449 11.18 4.90 2.16
CA SER A 449 12.46 4.91 2.85
C SER A 449 12.31 4.37 4.28
N GLY A 450 11.16 4.60 4.92
CA GLY A 450 10.73 3.96 6.16
C GLY A 450 10.68 2.44 6.08
N PHE A 451 9.97 1.89 5.09
CA PHE A 451 9.91 0.45 4.84
C PHE A 451 11.29 -0.13 4.53
N SER A 452 12.13 0.59 3.79
CA SER A 452 13.51 0.18 3.50
C SER A 452 14.36 0.07 4.77
N ALA A 453 14.30 1.07 5.66
CA ALA A 453 14.97 1.03 6.96
C ALA A 453 14.42 -0.08 7.89
N PHE A 454 13.12 -0.34 7.82
CA PHE A 454 12.44 -1.42 8.56
C PHE A 454 12.89 -2.82 8.13
N VAL A 455 13.04 -3.07 6.82
CA VAL A 455 13.58 -4.35 6.32
C VAL A 455 15.08 -4.48 6.64
N ALA A 456 15.86 -3.42 6.43
CA ALA A 456 17.28 -3.40 6.79
C ALA A 456 17.52 -3.65 8.29
N ALA A 457 16.64 -3.15 9.18
CA ALA A 457 16.71 -3.42 10.61
C ALA A 457 16.69 -4.92 10.94
N HIS A 458 15.85 -5.72 10.25
CA HIS A 458 15.78 -7.16 10.48
C HIS A 458 17.06 -7.88 10.07
N VAL A 459 17.65 -7.49 8.93
CA VAL A 459 18.94 -8.00 8.47
C VAL A 459 20.06 -7.66 9.46
N ASN A 460 20.12 -6.40 9.90
CA ASN A 460 21.14 -5.93 10.83
C ASN A 460 20.99 -6.54 12.24
N MET A 461 19.75 -6.82 12.68
CA MET A 461 19.49 -7.58 13.90
C MET A 461 20.00 -9.03 13.82
N TYR A 462 19.79 -9.74 12.70
CA TYR A 462 20.41 -11.05 12.48
C TYR A 462 21.95 -10.98 12.53
N GLY A 463 22.55 -9.89 12.01
CA GLY A 463 23.98 -9.59 12.15
C GLY A 463 24.48 -9.48 13.60
N THR A 464 23.63 -9.11 14.56
CA THR A 464 24.02 -9.07 16.00
C THR A 464 24.09 -10.46 16.65
N VAL A 465 23.48 -11.47 16.02
CA VAL A 465 23.46 -12.89 16.43
C VAL A 465 24.46 -13.72 15.61
N SER A 466 24.65 -13.41 14.33
CA SER A 466 25.64 -14.05 13.43
C SER A 466 26.76 -13.08 13.01
N PRO A 467 27.56 -12.53 13.95
CA PRO A 467 28.49 -11.43 13.66
C PRO A 467 29.74 -11.84 12.85
N LEU A 468 30.09 -13.14 12.81
CA LEU A 468 31.26 -13.66 12.09
C LEU A 468 31.21 -13.37 10.58
N ARG A 469 30.00 -13.36 10.00
CA ARG A 469 29.77 -13.09 8.57
C ARG A 469 29.38 -11.63 8.30
N TYR A 470 29.24 -10.81 9.34
CA TYR A 470 28.77 -9.42 9.21
C TYR A 470 29.95 -8.48 8.87
N PRO A 471 29.90 -7.72 7.75
CA PRO A 471 30.97 -6.78 7.41
C PRO A 471 31.16 -5.72 8.51
N GLY A 472 32.37 -5.62 9.06
CA GLY A 472 32.66 -4.76 10.23
C GLY A 472 32.31 -5.36 11.60
N GLY A 473 31.86 -6.62 11.65
CA GLY A 473 31.64 -7.38 12.87
C GLY A 473 30.48 -6.89 13.75
N GLN A 474 30.45 -7.40 14.99
CA GLN A 474 29.34 -7.20 15.92
C GLN A 474 29.09 -5.72 16.29
N GLU A 475 30.15 -4.93 16.47
CA GLU A 475 30.04 -3.51 16.77
C GLU A 475 29.33 -2.75 15.64
N ARG A 476 29.65 -3.07 14.38
CA ARG A 476 28.95 -2.47 13.23
C ARG A 476 27.49 -2.89 13.19
N ALA A 477 27.17 -4.16 13.43
CA ALA A 477 25.79 -4.65 13.44
C ALA A 477 24.93 -3.95 14.52
N GLU A 478 25.48 -3.77 15.73
CA GLU A 478 24.81 -3.06 16.82
C GLU A 478 24.62 -1.55 16.49
N ALA A 479 25.62 -0.92 15.86
CA ALA A 479 25.53 0.48 15.42
C ALA A 479 24.50 0.69 14.29
N GLU A 480 24.47 -0.19 13.29
CA GLU A 480 23.49 -0.15 12.20
C GLU A 480 22.07 -0.41 12.70
N LYS A 481 21.88 -1.41 13.57
CA LYS A 481 20.61 -1.63 14.28
C LYS A 481 20.14 -0.36 14.98
N LYS A 482 21.01 0.27 15.80
CA LYS A 482 20.68 1.52 16.49
C LYS A 482 20.31 2.65 15.52
N SER A 483 21.02 2.78 14.40
CA SER A 483 20.74 3.75 13.34
C SER A 483 19.36 3.52 12.71
N ASN A 484 19.03 2.28 12.34
CA ASN A 484 17.71 1.93 11.81
C ASN A 484 16.60 2.25 12.82
N PHE A 485 16.83 1.99 14.11
CA PHE A 485 15.89 2.32 15.16
C PHE A 485 15.63 3.84 15.24
N SER A 486 16.68 4.66 15.36
CA SER A 486 16.56 6.13 15.40
C SER A 486 15.98 6.73 14.11
N TYR A 487 16.10 6.04 12.97
CA TYR A 487 15.43 6.45 11.73
C TYR A 487 13.91 6.22 11.80
N LEU A 488 13.47 5.03 12.23
CA LEU A 488 12.05 4.68 12.35
C LEU A 488 11.33 5.52 13.42
N GLU A 489 11.97 5.83 14.54
CA GLU A 489 11.42 6.73 15.56
C GLU A 489 11.15 8.14 15.00
N ARG A 490 12.03 8.65 14.13
CA ARG A 490 11.82 9.94 13.46
C ARG A 490 10.73 9.86 12.41
N LEU A 491 10.67 8.78 11.64
CA LEU A 491 9.61 8.52 10.65
C LEU A 491 8.21 8.60 11.28
N CYS A 492 8.02 8.09 12.51
CA CYS A 492 6.75 8.14 13.24
C CYS A 492 6.21 9.58 13.40
N LYS A 493 7.10 10.59 13.49
CA LYS A 493 6.72 12.01 13.60
C LYS A 493 6.14 12.58 12.31
N PHE A 494 6.43 11.96 11.18
CA PHE A 494 5.97 12.39 9.85
C PHE A 494 4.85 11.51 9.29
N TRP A 495 4.82 10.22 9.61
CA TRP A 495 3.93 9.24 8.98
C TRP A 495 3.33 8.24 9.99
N PRO A 496 1.99 8.20 10.13
CA PRO A 496 1.31 7.24 11.01
C PRO A 496 1.74 5.78 10.81
N VAL A 497 1.94 5.32 9.56
CA VAL A 497 2.37 3.94 9.26
C VAL A 497 3.69 3.55 9.93
N GLY A 498 4.57 4.53 10.18
CA GLY A 498 5.85 4.31 10.87
C GLY A 498 5.70 3.73 12.27
N HIS A 499 4.60 4.01 12.98
CA HIS A 499 4.34 3.47 14.32
C HIS A 499 4.16 1.95 14.32
N SER A 500 3.59 1.39 13.25
CA SER A 500 3.44 -0.06 13.10
C SER A 500 4.81 -0.72 12.90
N TRP A 501 5.58 -0.22 11.93
CA TRP A 501 6.95 -0.69 11.66
C TRP A 501 7.89 -0.57 12.86
N TRP A 502 7.78 0.54 13.60
CA TRP A 502 8.54 0.79 14.82
C TRP A 502 8.25 -0.24 15.91
N ARG A 503 6.96 -0.51 16.18
CA ARG A 503 6.54 -1.53 17.17
C ARG A 503 7.05 -2.92 16.79
N THR A 504 6.82 -3.34 15.55
CA THR A 504 7.26 -4.65 15.05
C THR A 504 8.77 -4.83 15.13
N VAL A 505 9.57 -3.78 14.86
CA VAL A 505 11.03 -3.82 15.01
C VAL A 505 11.47 -3.88 16.48
N GLN A 506 10.75 -3.23 17.41
CA GLN A 506 11.00 -3.39 18.85
C GLN A 506 10.73 -4.83 19.33
N GLU A 507 9.67 -5.46 18.84
CA GLU A 507 9.31 -6.85 19.16
C GLU A 507 10.31 -7.85 18.56
N ALA A 508 10.67 -7.67 17.28
CA ALA A 508 11.73 -8.44 16.64
C ALA A 508 13.06 -8.32 17.41
N ASN A 509 13.45 -7.13 17.87
CA ASN A 509 14.67 -6.98 18.67
C ASN A 509 14.61 -7.78 19.99
N LYS A 510 13.46 -7.84 20.68
CA LYS A 510 13.33 -8.70 21.88
C LYS A 510 13.59 -10.17 21.55
N PHE A 511 13.07 -10.65 20.42
CA PHE A 511 13.32 -12.00 19.92
C PHE A 511 14.81 -12.23 19.60
N TYR A 512 15.44 -11.34 18.83
CA TYR A 512 16.87 -11.43 18.50
C TYR A 512 17.78 -11.37 19.75
N GLN A 513 17.45 -10.55 20.76
CA GLN A 513 18.18 -10.57 22.04
C GLN A 513 17.99 -11.90 22.79
N SER A 514 16.79 -12.48 22.79
CA SER A 514 16.55 -13.80 23.39
C SER A 514 17.35 -14.90 22.68
N ALA A 515 17.44 -14.86 21.35
CA ALA A 515 18.22 -15.80 20.56
C ALA A 515 19.74 -15.65 20.84
N LYS A 516 20.24 -14.41 20.92
CA LYS A 516 21.63 -14.10 21.27
C LYS A 516 22.03 -14.67 22.63
N ASN A 517 21.25 -14.37 23.66
CA ASN A 517 21.50 -14.85 25.03
C ASN A 517 21.49 -16.38 25.08
N ASN A 518 20.58 -17.03 24.35
CA ASN A 518 20.54 -18.50 24.29
C ASN A 518 21.77 -19.10 23.59
N GLN A 519 22.31 -18.48 22.53
CA GLN A 519 23.57 -18.93 21.94
C GLN A 519 24.75 -18.77 22.90
N GLU A 520 24.82 -17.65 23.64
CA GLU A 520 25.84 -17.44 24.67
C GLU A 520 25.74 -18.49 25.80
N HIS A 521 24.52 -18.87 26.21
CA HIS A 521 24.28 -19.95 27.18
C HIS A 521 24.61 -21.36 26.65
N VAL A 522 24.32 -21.65 25.37
CA VAL A 522 24.68 -22.94 24.74
C VAL A 522 26.20 -23.07 24.61
N LEU A 523 26.90 -22.00 24.23
CA LEU A 523 28.37 -21.95 24.22
C LEU A 523 28.98 -22.06 25.64
N ALA A 524 28.23 -21.65 26.68
CA ALA A 524 28.59 -21.83 28.08
C ALA A 524 28.22 -23.22 28.67
N GLY A 525 27.57 -24.09 27.90
CA GLY A 525 27.38 -25.50 28.24
C GLY A 525 26.15 -25.85 29.10
N ASP A 526 25.13 -24.99 29.19
CA ASP A 526 23.88 -25.29 29.90
C ASP A 526 22.70 -25.63 28.96
N ARG A 527 21.69 -26.35 29.48
CA ARG A 527 20.75 -27.16 28.68
C ARG A 527 19.80 -26.38 27.74
N HIS A 528 19.54 -27.02 26.61
CA HIS A 528 18.57 -26.66 25.56
C HIS A 528 17.22 -26.10 26.05
N GLY A 529 16.99 -24.81 25.78
CA GLY A 529 15.66 -24.19 25.80
C GLY A 529 15.07 -24.11 24.40
N HIS A 530 14.06 -24.93 24.10
CA HIS A 530 13.36 -24.93 22.81
C HIS A 530 12.43 -23.72 22.70
N ILE A 531 12.87 -22.63 22.06
CA ILE A 531 12.00 -21.50 21.72
C ILE A 531 11.33 -21.79 20.38
N THR A 532 10.08 -22.25 20.41
CA THR A 532 9.28 -22.43 19.20
C THR A 532 8.61 -21.10 18.83
N LEU A 533 8.83 -20.59 17.62
CA LEU A 533 8.16 -19.35 17.14
C LEU A 533 6.69 -19.57 16.75
N ALA A 534 6.21 -20.82 16.80
CA ALA A 534 4.85 -21.19 16.43
C ALA A 534 3.82 -20.81 17.52
N GLY A 535 3.06 -19.73 17.28
CA GLY A 535 1.81 -19.43 18.00
C GLY A 535 1.66 -18.05 18.65
N THR A 536 2.59 -17.11 18.44
CA THR A 536 2.49 -15.74 19.00
C THR A 536 2.70 -14.60 17.99
N LEU A 537 2.81 -14.92 16.69
CA LEU A 537 3.19 -13.96 15.63
C LEU A 537 2.21 -13.86 14.45
N ASP A 538 1.01 -14.47 14.56
CA ASP A 538 -0.06 -14.47 13.54
C ASP A 538 -0.67 -13.07 13.21
N GLU A 539 -0.22 -12.00 13.87
CA GLU A 539 -0.77 -10.63 13.73
C GLU A 539 0.15 -9.65 12.98
N TYR A 540 1.36 -10.06 12.58
CA TYR A 540 2.41 -9.11 12.21
C TYR A 540 2.69 -9.06 10.71
N GLY A 541 2.44 -7.89 10.11
CA GLY A 541 2.59 -7.64 8.67
C GLY A 541 1.39 -6.93 8.05
N ASP A 542 0.26 -6.97 8.73
CA ASP A 542 -0.98 -6.44 8.19
C ASP A 542 -1.10 -4.91 8.35
N ILE A 543 -0.51 -4.19 7.40
CA ILE A 543 -0.72 -2.74 7.21
C ILE A 543 -2.21 -2.44 6.87
N ARG A 544 -3.03 -3.46 6.60
CA ARG A 544 -4.45 -3.38 6.22
C ARG A 544 -5.41 -3.71 7.37
N SER A 545 -4.92 -4.11 8.55
CA SER A 545 -5.77 -4.56 9.67
C SER A 545 -5.49 -3.80 10.96
N SER A 546 -6.41 -2.90 11.30
CA SER A 546 -6.56 -2.35 12.64
C SER A 546 -7.87 -2.87 13.22
N ARG A 547 -7.87 -4.10 13.76
CA ARG A 547 -9.01 -4.58 14.55
C ARG A 547 -9.11 -3.74 15.84
N PRO A 548 -10.31 -3.23 16.21
CA PRO A 548 -10.48 -2.54 17.48
C PRO A 548 -10.26 -3.52 18.64
N LEU A 549 -9.59 -3.06 19.71
CA LEU A 549 -9.30 -3.87 20.90
C LEU A 549 -10.58 -4.56 21.39
N GLN A 550 -10.63 -5.88 21.30
CA GLN A 550 -11.57 -6.64 22.11
C GLN A 550 -11.10 -6.54 23.57
N GLY A 551 -11.96 -5.98 24.43
CA GLY A 551 -11.71 -5.92 25.85
C GLY A 551 -11.51 -7.32 26.46
N PRO A 552 -10.89 -7.43 27.65
CA PRO A 552 -10.48 -8.70 28.22
C PRO A 552 -11.68 -9.65 28.40
N SER A 553 -11.70 -10.72 27.59
CA SER A 553 -12.68 -11.79 27.73
C SER A 553 -12.51 -12.46 29.09
N SER A 554 -13.52 -12.30 29.96
CA SER A 554 -13.49 -12.79 31.32
C SER A 554 -13.59 -14.33 31.33
N ASN A 555 -12.46 -14.99 31.57
CA ASN A 555 -12.35 -16.43 31.76
C ASN A 555 -13.11 -16.90 33.03
N THR A 556 -14.43 -16.94 32.95
CA THR A 556 -15.31 -17.33 34.04
C THR A 556 -15.34 -18.86 34.14
N ARG A 557 -14.37 -19.43 34.85
CA ARG A 557 -14.35 -20.85 35.24
C ARG A 557 -15.64 -21.21 36.00
N ARG A 558 -16.63 -21.78 35.30
CA ARG A 558 -17.80 -22.39 35.95
C ARG A 558 -17.39 -23.72 36.58
N ARG A 559 -17.12 -23.67 37.88
CA ARG A 559 -16.93 -24.82 38.76
C ARG A 559 -18.29 -25.50 38.99
N ALA A 560 -18.55 -26.62 38.33
CA ALA A 560 -19.71 -27.47 38.60
C ALA A 560 -19.29 -28.65 39.49
N THR A 561 -19.92 -28.78 40.65
CA THR A 561 -19.62 -29.82 41.65
C THR A 561 -20.64 -30.94 41.61
N GLY A 562 -20.18 -32.18 41.35
CA GLY A 562 -20.77 -33.44 41.83
C GLY A 562 -22.16 -33.86 41.33
N THR A 563 -22.29 -35.11 40.89
CA THR A 563 -23.02 -36.19 41.61
C THR A 563 -22.61 -37.53 40.99
N GLU A 564 -22.60 -38.60 41.78
CA GLU A 564 -22.09 -39.94 41.46
C GLU A 564 -23.07 -40.79 40.62
N ALA A 565 -22.53 -41.70 39.80
CA ALA A 565 -23.16 -42.96 39.38
C ALA A 565 -22.05 -43.98 39.03
N ASN A 566 -22.35 -45.28 39.10
CA ASN A 566 -21.37 -46.33 39.41
C ASN A 566 -21.43 -47.51 38.41
N ILE A 567 -20.42 -48.42 38.42
CA ILE A 567 -20.41 -49.82 37.87
C ILE A 567 -20.22 -49.98 36.32
N PRO A 568 -19.45 -50.97 35.78
CA PRO A 568 -18.19 -51.63 36.23
C PRO A 568 -17.14 -51.83 35.07
N PRO A 569 -15.99 -52.52 35.25
CA PRO A 569 -14.98 -52.69 34.20
C PRO A 569 -15.04 -54.04 33.44
N GLN A 570 -14.55 -54.07 32.20
CA GLN A 570 -14.07 -55.28 31.51
C GLN A 570 -12.73 -54.99 30.83
N GLY A 571 -11.78 -55.91 30.97
CA GLY A 571 -10.42 -55.76 30.43
C GLY A 571 -10.11 -56.68 29.25
N GLY A 572 -8.97 -56.43 28.62
CA GLY A 572 -8.38 -57.30 27.60
C GLY A 572 -6.89 -56.96 27.45
N GLN A 573 -6.02 -57.90 27.80
CA GLN A 573 -4.59 -57.82 27.48
C GLN A 573 -4.38 -58.15 26.00
N MET A 574 -3.36 -57.56 25.36
CA MET A 574 -2.27 -58.32 24.70
C MET A 574 -1.18 -57.39 24.14
N ASP A 575 0.03 -57.61 24.67
CA ASP A 575 1.34 -57.66 24.00
C ASP A 575 1.77 -56.60 22.96
N SER A 576 2.78 -55.82 23.35
CA SER A 576 3.72 -55.17 22.44
C SER A 576 4.86 -56.13 22.05
N PRO A 577 5.32 -56.11 20.78
CA PRO A 577 6.70 -56.46 20.43
C PRO A 577 7.60 -55.22 20.57
N ALA A 578 8.82 -55.40 21.10
CA ALA A 578 9.76 -54.32 21.34
C ALA A 578 10.24 -53.64 20.04
N GLN A 579 10.34 -52.31 20.05
CA GLN A 579 11.17 -51.57 19.09
C GLN A 579 12.52 -51.24 19.73
N THR A 580 13.57 -51.62 19.02
CA THR A 580 14.98 -51.47 19.41
C THR A 580 15.36 -49.99 19.52
N HIS A 581 15.96 -49.58 20.64
CA HIS A 581 16.60 -48.28 20.74
C HIS A 581 17.77 -48.18 19.76
N LEU A 582 17.68 -47.26 18.80
CA LEU A 582 18.83 -46.70 18.09
C LEU A 582 19.12 -45.31 18.69
N PRO A 583 20.39 -44.97 18.98
CA PRO A 583 20.72 -43.66 19.53
C PRO A 583 20.53 -42.59 18.45
N PHE A 584 19.72 -41.57 18.74
CA PHE A 584 19.65 -40.36 17.93
C PHE A 584 21.00 -39.63 18.05
N SER A 585 21.61 -39.31 16.91
CA SER A 585 22.86 -38.55 16.84
C SER A 585 22.59 -37.06 17.05
N ASP A 586 23.45 -36.38 17.82
CA ASP A 586 23.37 -34.95 18.16
C ASP A 586 23.71 -34.01 16.98
N GLN A 587 22.95 -34.11 15.89
CA GLN A 587 22.97 -33.18 14.77
C GLN A 587 21.53 -32.93 14.32
N PHE A 588 20.98 -31.73 14.58
CA PHE A 588 19.93 -31.02 13.80
C PHE A 588 19.22 -29.83 14.52
N THR A 589 19.69 -29.37 15.68
CA THR A 589 19.03 -28.26 16.42
C THR A 589 19.38 -26.84 15.94
N LEU A 590 20.39 -26.66 15.07
CA LEU A 590 20.84 -25.32 14.64
C LEU A 590 20.01 -24.75 13.47
N ASP A 591 19.55 -25.59 12.53
CA ASP A 591 18.91 -25.15 11.29
C ASP A 591 17.52 -24.51 11.48
N SER A 592 16.75 -24.97 12.48
CA SER A 592 15.38 -24.47 12.69
C SER A 592 15.35 -23.02 13.17
N HIS A 593 16.28 -22.63 14.05
CA HIS A 593 16.32 -21.27 14.60
C HIS A 593 16.82 -20.23 13.60
N GLU A 594 17.80 -20.56 12.73
CA GLU A 594 18.19 -19.65 11.64
C GLU A 594 17.04 -19.46 10.64
N LEU A 595 16.30 -20.52 10.32
CA LEU A 595 15.14 -20.46 9.45
C LEU A 595 14.01 -19.57 10.02
N GLU A 596 13.79 -19.59 11.34
CA GLU A 596 12.84 -18.71 12.05
C GLU A 596 13.29 -17.24 12.03
N MET A 597 14.56 -16.94 12.33
CA MET A 597 15.10 -15.57 12.28
C MET A 597 14.97 -14.95 10.88
N LEU A 598 15.26 -15.73 9.84
CA LEU A 598 15.19 -15.29 8.45
C LEU A 598 13.75 -15.28 7.88
N GLN A 599 12.76 -15.81 8.60
CA GLN A 599 11.38 -15.86 8.13
C GLN A 599 10.65 -14.50 8.15
N TRP A 600 11.20 -13.46 8.79
CA TRP A 600 10.78 -12.04 8.76
C TRP A 600 9.24 -11.84 8.87
N PRO A 601 8.71 -11.57 10.08
CA PRO A 601 7.30 -11.80 10.39
C PRO A 601 6.32 -11.04 9.47
N PHE A 602 6.67 -9.84 9.01
CA PHE A 602 5.82 -9.01 8.14
C PHE A 602 5.49 -9.60 6.75
N ILE A 603 6.06 -10.76 6.41
CA ILE A 603 5.79 -11.50 5.16
C ILE A 603 4.90 -12.72 5.44
N ASP A 604 3.88 -12.54 6.30
CA ASP A 604 2.98 -13.62 6.66
C ASP A 604 1.80 -13.82 5.67
N GLU A 605 1.02 -14.90 5.83
CA GLU A 605 -0.13 -15.21 4.97
C GLU A 605 -1.16 -14.07 4.98
N THR A 606 -1.30 -13.40 6.13
CA THR A 606 -2.16 -12.20 6.34
C THR A 606 -1.81 -11.02 5.43
N TRP A 607 -0.55 -10.84 5.01
CA TRP A 607 -0.16 -9.79 4.06
C TRP A 607 -0.84 -9.96 2.69
N SER A 608 -1.38 -11.16 2.43
CA SER A 608 -2.02 -11.56 1.19
C SER A 608 -3.51 -11.88 1.26
N SER A 609 -4.12 -11.75 2.44
CA SER A 609 -5.52 -11.35 2.52
C SER A 609 -5.69 -10.08 1.68
N GLY A 610 -6.86 -9.91 1.05
CA GLY A 610 -7.26 -8.59 0.58
C GLY A 610 -7.32 -7.61 1.74
N PHE A 611 -7.58 -6.33 1.45
CA PHE A 611 -7.85 -5.37 2.53
C PHE A 611 -8.97 -5.90 3.44
N ASP A 612 -8.66 -6.09 4.74
CA ASP A 612 -9.70 -6.41 5.73
C ASP A 612 -10.62 -5.20 5.82
N THR A 613 -11.72 -5.31 5.09
CA THR A 613 -12.73 -4.27 4.95
C THR A 613 -13.78 -4.38 6.07
N GLY A 614 -13.57 -5.27 7.06
CA GLY A 614 -14.60 -5.72 8.01
C GLY A 614 -15.69 -6.56 7.34
N LEU A 615 -15.46 -6.99 6.10
CA LEU A 615 -16.45 -7.56 5.18
C LEU A 615 -16.24 -9.05 4.89
N ASP A 616 -15.86 -9.81 5.92
CA ASP A 616 -16.22 -11.25 6.04
C ASP A 616 -17.77 -11.47 6.03
N SER A 617 -18.54 -10.38 5.92
CA SER A 617 -19.98 -10.31 5.72
C SER A 617 -20.44 -9.82 4.33
N ALA A 618 -19.55 -9.39 3.42
CA ALA A 618 -19.96 -8.94 2.07
C ALA A 618 -20.17 -10.08 1.08
N TRP A 619 -19.39 -11.15 1.19
CA TRP A 619 -19.64 -12.35 0.39
C TRP A 619 -20.83 -13.10 0.99
N PRO A 620 -21.90 -13.34 0.21
CA PRO A 620 -22.99 -14.16 0.69
C PRO A 620 -22.46 -15.58 0.92
N ASN A 621 -22.42 -16.01 2.18
CA ASN A 621 -22.05 -17.39 2.53
C ASN A 621 -22.89 -18.36 1.70
N PHE A 622 -22.21 -19.16 0.86
CA PHE A 622 -22.79 -20.36 0.29
C PHE A 622 -22.89 -21.39 1.43
N GLY A 623 -24.06 -21.44 2.05
CA GLY A 623 -24.42 -22.44 3.07
C GLY A 623 -24.88 -23.76 2.48
#